data_AF-A0A7M3SA52-F1
#
_entry.id   AF-A0A7M3SA52-F1
#
_cell.length_a   1.000
_cell.length_b   1.000
_cell.length_c   1.000
_cell.angle_alpha   90.00
_cell.angle_beta   90.00
_cell.angle_gamma   90.00
#
_symmetry.space_group_name_H-M   'P 1'
#
loop_
_entity.id
_entity.type
_entity.pdbx_description
1 polymer ?
#
loop_
_entity_poly.entity_id
_entity_poly.type
_entity_poly.pdbx_seq_one_letter_code
_entity_poly.pdbx_strand_id
1 'polypeptide(L)'
;MNLLIIDEFLLTPLASDQERELLEIIESRSVKDSIIFCTQFEPSEWYTHNGNESDATVCEAIIDRIIHNSYEVMIDDLLSMRE
;
A
#
# COMPACT_ATOMS: atom_id res chain seq x y z
N MET A 1 18.00 10.33 1.15
CA MET A 1 16.69 10.49 1.82
C MET A 1 16.19 9.08 2.05
N ASN A 2 16.07 8.64 3.30
CA ASN A 2 15.96 7.20 3.62
C ASN A 2 14.53 6.78 3.99
N LEU A 3 13.55 7.65 3.76
CA LEU A 3 12.13 7.43 4.10
C LEU A 3 11.23 7.99 2.99
N LEU A 4 10.26 7.19 2.58
CA LEU A 4 9.16 7.55 1.69
C LEU A 4 7.86 7.34 2.47
N ILE A 5 6.93 8.29 2.37
CA ILE A 5 5.61 8.18 2.97
C ILE A 5 4.60 8.23 1.83
N ILE A 6 3.74 7.22 1.77
CA ILE A 6 2.60 7.15 0.87
C ILE A 6 1.36 7.29 1.74
N ASP A 7 0.82 8.50 1.72
CA ASP A 7 -0.42 8.82 2.42
C ASP A 7 -1.63 8.42 1.58
N GLU A 8 -2.76 8.13 2.24
CA GLU A 8 -4.03 7.75 1.60
C GLU A 8 -3.91 6.57 0.61
N PHE A 9 -3.06 5.59 0.92
CA PHE A 9 -2.85 4.39 0.11
C PHE A 9 -4.18 3.65 -0.13
N LEU A 10 -4.47 3.40 -1.41
CA LEU A 10 -5.69 2.77 -1.94
C LEU A 10 -6.99 3.55 -1.69
N LEU A 11 -6.93 4.84 -1.35
CA LEU A 11 -8.13 5.70 -1.33
C LEU A 11 -8.89 5.65 -2.67
N THR A 12 -8.15 5.52 -3.78
CA THR A 12 -8.68 5.16 -5.09
C THR A 12 -7.91 3.99 -5.68
N PRO A 13 -8.55 3.11 -6.49
CA PRO A 13 -7.84 2.04 -7.19
C PRO A 13 -6.71 2.60 -8.05
N LEU A 14 -5.57 1.91 -8.08
CA LEU A 14 -4.45 2.28 -8.93
C LEU A 14 -4.74 1.88 -10.38
N ALA A 15 -4.32 2.68 -11.35
CA ALA A 15 -4.26 2.25 -12.74
C ALA A 15 -3.09 1.26 -12.96
N SER A 16 -3.17 0.41 -13.97
CA SER A 16 -2.19 -0.67 -14.18
C SER A 16 -0.74 -0.19 -14.42
N ASP A 17 -0.56 1.03 -14.91
CA ASP A 17 0.74 1.70 -14.98
C ASP A 17 1.23 2.13 -13.59
N GLN A 18 0.36 2.73 -12.78
CA GLN A 18 0.65 3.11 -11.40
C GLN A 18 0.99 1.91 -10.50
N GLU A 19 0.33 0.77 -10.70
CA GLU A 19 0.67 -0.47 -9.99
C GLU A 19 2.10 -0.92 -10.29
N ARG A 20 2.51 -0.91 -11.56
CA ARG A 20 3.87 -1.28 -11.96
C ARG A 20 4.91 -0.32 -11.39
N GLU A 21 4.64 0.98 -11.47
CA GLU A 21 5.51 2.01 -10.88
C GLU A 21 5.65 1.83 -9.37
N LEU A 22 4.55 1.57 -8.66
CA LEU A 22 4.58 1.32 -7.22
C LEU A 22 5.40 0.07 -6.88
N LEU A 23 5.25 -1.00 -7.66
CA LEU A 23 6.04 -2.22 -7.47
C LEU A 23 7.55 -1.92 -7.63
N GLU A 24 7.95 -1.18 -8.68
CA GLU A 24 9.34 -0.77 -8.87
C GLU A 24 9.88 0.08 -7.70
N ILE A 25 9.06 1.00 -7.17
CA ILE A 25 9.41 1.79 -6.00
C ILE A 25 9.63 0.89 -4.78
N ILE A 26 8.71 -0.04 -4.50
CA ILE A 26 8.82 -0.98 -3.39
C ILE A 26 10.09 -1.84 -3.53
N GLU A 27 10.36 -2.37 -4.73
CA GLU A 27 11.54 -3.20 -4.98
C GLU A 27 12.84 -2.42 -4.80
N SER A 28 12.93 -1.21 -5.35
CA SER A 28 14.13 -0.37 -5.24
C SER A 28 14.48 -0.01 -3.79
N ARG A 29 13.47 0.04 -2.91
CA ARG A 29 13.61 0.44 -1.50
C ARG A 29 13.75 -0.74 -0.54
N SER A 30 13.31 -1.93 -0.92
CA SER A 30 13.23 -3.15 -0.10
C SER A 30 14.50 -3.54 0.68
N VAL A 31 15.69 -3.14 0.21
CA VAL A 31 16.97 -3.57 0.80
C VAL A 31 17.50 -2.63 1.89
N LYS A 32 17.29 -1.31 1.77
CA LYS A 32 17.98 -0.31 2.63
C LYS A 32 17.15 0.90 3.03
N ASP A 33 15.97 1.09 2.46
CA ASP A 33 15.18 2.29 2.65
C ASP A 33 13.78 1.93 3.16
N SER A 34 13.22 2.77 4.02
CA SER A 34 11.89 2.52 4.61
C SER A 34 10.78 3.17 3.80
N ILE A 35 9.61 2.53 3.80
CA ILE A 35 8.36 3.09 3.29
C ILE A 35 7.32 3.03 4.41
N ILE A 36 6.54 4.09 4.58
CA ILE A 36 5.34 4.09 5.42
C ILE A 36 4.13 4.22 4.49
N PHE A 37 3.19 3.29 4.63
CA PHE A 37 1.89 3.35 3.97
C PHE A 37 0.84 3.74 5.01
N CYS A 38 0.06 4.77 4.73
CA CYS A 38 -1.11 5.13 5.53
C CYS A 38 -2.34 4.79 4.72
N THR A 39 -3.27 4.02 5.28
CA THR A 39 -4.49 3.59 4.58
C THR A 39 -5.69 3.61 5.53
N GLN A 40 -6.89 3.70 4.95
CA GLN A 40 -8.17 3.56 5.67
C GLN A 40 -8.74 2.14 5.58
N PHE A 41 -8.04 1.24 4.89
CA PHE A 41 -8.52 -0.11 4.60
C PHE A 41 -7.65 -1.14 5.28
N GLU A 42 -8.28 -2.19 5.79
CA GLU A 42 -7.57 -3.35 6.33
C GLU A 42 -6.82 -4.09 5.21
N PRO A 43 -5.68 -4.75 5.50
CA PRO A 43 -4.94 -5.51 4.48
C PRO A 43 -5.78 -6.54 3.71
N SER A 44 -6.80 -7.12 4.36
CA SER A 44 -7.75 -8.05 3.73
C SER A 44 -8.62 -7.39 2.65
N GLU A 45 -8.81 -6.08 2.70
CA GLU A 45 -9.66 -5.32 1.79
C GLU A 45 -8.88 -4.75 0.60
N TRP A 46 -7.54 -4.70 0.68
CA TRP A 46 -6.68 -4.09 -0.35
C TRP A 46 -6.85 -4.75 -1.71
N TYR A 47 -6.97 -6.08 -1.75
CA TYR A 47 -7.18 -6.79 -3.02
C TYR A 47 -8.52 -6.43 -3.66
N THR A 48 -9.58 -6.26 -2.86
CA THR A 48 -10.90 -5.86 -3.35
C THR A 48 -10.93 -4.40 -3.80
N HIS A 49 -10.19 -3.52 -3.12
CA HIS A 49 -10.12 -2.09 -3.46
C HIS A 49 -9.19 -1.77 -4.63
N ASN A 50 -8.10 -2.50 -4.79
CA ASN A 50 -7.11 -2.26 -5.85
C ASN A 50 -7.28 -3.20 -7.05
N GLY A 51 -7.97 -4.32 -6.89
CA GLY A 51 -8.05 -5.38 -7.90
C GLY A 51 -8.77 -4.96 -9.17
N ASN A 52 -8.01 -4.45 -10.14
CA ASN A 52 -8.43 -4.38 -11.53
C ASN A 52 -8.26 -5.78 -12.14
N GLU A 53 -9.30 -6.33 -12.78
CA GLU A 53 -9.25 -7.68 -13.40
C GLU A 53 -8.09 -7.87 -14.41
N SER A 54 -7.51 -6.77 -14.90
CA SER A 54 -6.48 -6.77 -15.94
C SER A 54 -5.06 -7.06 -15.42
N ASP A 55 -4.77 -6.90 -14.12
CA ASP A 55 -3.40 -7.06 -13.57
C ASP A 55 -3.35 -7.64 -12.14
N ALA A 56 -4.25 -8.60 -11.86
CA ALA A 56 -4.34 -9.29 -10.57
C ALA A 56 -2.98 -9.76 -10.01
N THR A 57 -2.08 -10.23 -10.86
CA THR A 57 -0.73 -10.69 -10.48
C THR A 57 0.14 -9.57 -9.89
N VAL A 58 0.07 -8.36 -10.45
CA VAL A 58 0.87 -7.22 -9.96
C VAL A 58 0.31 -6.74 -8.63
N CYS A 59 -1.01 -6.63 -8.53
CA CYS A 59 -1.68 -6.29 -7.27
C CYS A 59 -1.32 -7.28 -6.15
N GLU A 60 -1.39 -8.59 -6.41
CA GLU A 60 -0.97 -9.64 -5.46
C GLU A 60 0.49 -9.47 -5.05
N ALA A 61 1.39 -9.23 -6.02
CA ALA A 61 2.82 -9.05 -5.77
C ALA A 61 3.14 -7.82 -4.90
N ILE A 62 2.38 -6.72 -5.04
CA ILE A 62 2.49 -5.51 -4.21
C ILE A 62 2.04 -5.81 -2.78
N ILE A 63 0.84 -6.35 -2.63
CA ILE A 63 0.23 -6.65 -1.33
C ILE A 63 1.11 -7.62 -0.55
N ASP A 64 1.57 -8.69 -1.19
CA ASP A 64 2.44 -9.70 -0.58
C ASP A 64 3.74 -9.08 -0.03
N ARG A 65 4.39 -8.21 -0.81
CA ARG A 65 5.61 -7.51 -0.38
C ARG A 65 5.38 -6.57 0.79
N ILE A 66 4.27 -5.82 0.79
CA ILE A 66 3.95 -4.90 1.89
C ILE A 66 3.66 -5.70 3.15
N ILE A 67 2.76 -6.68 3.12
CA ILE A 67 2.35 -7.44 4.31
C ILE A 67 3.53 -8.20 4.93
N HIS A 68 4.37 -8.85 4.13
CA HIS A 68 5.45 -9.68 4.67
C HIS A 68 6.68 -8.90 5.16
N ASN A 69 6.87 -7.66 4.70
CA ASN A 69 8.06 -6.86 5.03
C ASN A 69 7.76 -5.60 5.86
N SER A 70 6.54 -5.49 6.40
CA SER A 70 6.13 -4.33 7.20
C SER A 70 5.77 -4.70 8.62
N TYR A 71 5.70 -3.66 9.45
CA TYR A 71 5.05 -3.71 10.77
C TYR A 71 3.72 -3.00 10.65
N GLU A 72 2.64 -3.70 11.02
CA GLU A 72 1.30 -3.13 11.06
C GLU A 72 1.11 -2.34 12.35
N VAL A 73 0.61 -1.10 12.22
CA VAL A 73 0.24 -0.24 13.34
C VAL A 73 -1.22 0.14 13.16
N MET A 74 -2.09 -0.56 13.88
CA MET A 74 -3.52 -0.28 13.87
C MET A 74 -3.82 0.94 14.73
N ILE A 75 -4.46 1.93 14.11
CA ILE A 75 -4.96 3.13 14.78
C ILE A 75 -6.48 3.05 14.75
N ASP A 76 -7.06 2.67 15.89
CA ASP A 76 -8.50 2.61 16.07
C ASP A 76 -8.91 3.72 17.06
N ASP A 77 -9.78 4.61 16.61
CA ASP A 77 -10.49 5.56 17.47
C ASP A 77 -11.89 5.79 16.89
N LEU A 78 -12.88 5.87 17.79
CA LEU A 78 -14.28 6.09 17.43
C LEU A 78 -14.53 7.54 17.00
N LEU A 79 -13.59 8.45 17.30
CA LEU A 79 -13.72 9.87 17.07
C LEU A 79 -12.68 10.35 16.06
N SER A 80 -13.15 11.04 15.01
CA SER A 80 -12.26 11.67 14.06
C SER A 80 -11.58 12.88 14.72
N MET A 81 -10.27 13.01 14.53
CA MET A 81 -9.53 14.23 14.91
C MET A 81 -9.90 15.46 14.05
N ARG A 82 -10.78 15.30 13.05
CA ARG A 82 -11.26 16.39 12.17
C ARG A 82 -12.50 17.09 12.69
N GLU A 83 -13.16 16.52 13.72
CA GLU A 83 -14.36 17.10 14.37
C GLU A 83 -14.02 18.11 15.48
#